data_AF-A0A091G4N7-F1
#
_entry.id   AF-A0A091G4N7-F1
#
_cell.length_a   1.000
_cell.length_b   1.000
_cell.length_c   1.000
_cell.angle_alpha   90.00
_cell.angle_beta   90.00
_cell.angle_gamma   90.00
#
_symmetry.space_group_name_H-M   'P 1'
#
loop_
_entity.id
_entity.type
_entity.pdbx_description
1 polymer ?
#
loop_
_entity_poly.entity_id
_entity_poly.type
_entity_poly.pdbx_seq_one_letter_code
_entity_poly.pdbx_strand_id
1 'polypeptide(L)'
;MARMSRDSFSKATGVFGMTAENLEKEIHADQVPEKNCGVCKHFLENTYASDGRGTCSLLKDGSDITSDPPVFNLEEKNGYMLRILTDASKCTYFEKMEFIDHDGTECSDPMYRRSMRQLQDK
;
A
#
# COMPACT_ATOMS: atom_id res chain seq x y z
N MET A 1 -7.01 -49.80 -5.10
CA MET A 1 -6.64 -48.36 -5.08
C MET A 1 -7.83 -47.60 -4.50
N ALA A 2 -7.71 -47.09 -3.27
CA ALA A 2 -8.78 -46.35 -2.62
C ALA A 2 -9.04 -45.04 -3.37
N ARG A 3 -10.28 -44.83 -3.82
CA ARG A 3 -10.69 -43.56 -4.42
C ARG A 3 -10.73 -42.52 -3.30
N MET A 4 -9.73 -41.65 -3.27
CA MET A 4 -9.74 -40.48 -2.41
C MET A 4 -10.99 -39.63 -2.73
N SER A 5 -11.68 -39.15 -1.71
CA SER A 5 -12.85 -38.28 -1.89
C SER A 5 -12.43 -36.95 -2.51
N ARG A 6 -13.32 -36.32 -3.28
CA ARG A 6 -13.06 -35.05 -3.97
C ARG A 6 -12.57 -33.95 -3.01
N ASP A 7 -13.05 -33.95 -1.77
CA ASP A 7 -12.62 -33.03 -0.72
C ASP A 7 -11.21 -33.33 -0.19
N SER A 8 -10.82 -34.60 -0.13
CA SER A 8 -9.45 -34.98 0.24
C SER A 8 -8.46 -34.65 -0.88
N PHE A 9 -8.89 -34.72 -2.13
CA PHE A 9 -8.09 -34.28 -3.27
C PHE A 9 -7.94 -32.75 -3.29
N SER A 10 -9.01 -31.97 -3.09
CA SER A 10 -8.92 -30.50 -3.07
C SER A 10 -8.07 -29.94 -1.92
N LYS A 11 -8.01 -30.65 -0.78
CA LYS A 11 -7.11 -30.31 0.34
C LYS A 11 -5.66 -30.71 0.06
N ALA A 12 -5.43 -31.81 -0.66
CA ALA A 12 -4.09 -32.30 -0.99
C ALA A 12 -3.46 -31.56 -2.19
N THR A 13 -4.28 -31.23 -3.19
CA THR A 13 -3.94 -30.34 -4.28
C THR A 13 -4.53 -28.99 -3.96
N GLY A 14 -3.81 -28.18 -3.16
CA GLY A 14 -4.10 -26.76 -3.06
C GLY A 14 -4.33 -26.25 -4.48
N VAL A 15 -5.54 -25.75 -4.74
CA VAL A 15 -5.91 -25.20 -6.04
C VAL A 15 -4.88 -24.11 -6.32
N PHE A 16 -3.91 -24.39 -7.19
CA PHE A 16 -2.70 -23.58 -7.49
C PHE A 16 -1.52 -23.59 -6.51
N GLY A 17 -1.28 -24.67 -5.74
CA GLY A 17 0.00 -24.81 -5.02
C GLY A 17 0.28 -23.72 -3.98
N MET A 18 -0.75 -23.00 -3.55
CA MET A 18 -0.68 -21.97 -2.53
C MET A 18 -0.85 -22.60 -1.15
N THR A 19 0.02 -22.25 -0.22
CA THR A 19 -0.13 -22.55 1.21
C THR A 19 -1.33 -21.78 1.77
N ALA A 20 -1.95 -22.30 2.84
CA ALA A 20 -3.09 -21.64 3.48
C ALA A 20 -2.78 -20.17 3.88
N GLU A 21 -1.55 -19.90 4.32
CA GLU A 21 -1.05 -18.55 4.63
C GLU A 21 -1.05 -17.61 3.41
N ASN A 22 -0.75 -18.14 2.22
CA ASN A 22 -0.79 -17.36 0.99
C ASN A 22 -2.23 -17.11 0.53
N LEU A 23 -3.15 -18.06 0.79
CA LEU A 23 -4.57 -17.89 0.49
C LEU A 23 -5.20 -16.82 1.40
N GLU A 24 -4.87 -16.82 2.69
CA GLU A 24 -5.32 -15.78 3.65
C GLU A 24 -4.78 -14.40 3.27
N LYS A 25 -3.51 -14.30 2.83
CA LYS A 25 -2.96 -13.06 2.28
C LYS A 25 -3.71 -12.57 1.03
N GLU A 26 -4.13 -13.46 0.14
CA GLU A 26 -4.93 -13.08 -1.03
C GLU A 26 -6.35 -12.65 -0.67
N ILE A 27 -7.00 -13.31 0.31
CA ILE A 27 -8.35 -12.94 0.77
C ILE A 27 -8.38 -11.54 1.38
N HIS A 28 -7.28 -11.12 2.03
CA HIS A 28 -7.12 -9.77 2.58
C HIS A 28 -6.44 -8.79 1.63
N ALA A 29 -6.02 -9.19 0.43
CA ALA A 29 -5.36 -8.30 -0.53
C ALA A 29 -6.28 -7.18 -1.05
N ASP A 30 -7.60 -7.41 -1.04
CA ASP A 30 -8.60 -6.42 -1.43
C ASP A 30 -8.93 -5.42 -0.31
N GLN A 31 -8.45 -5.64 0.92
CA GLN A 31 -8.66 -4.73 2.03
C GLN A 31 -7.72 -3.54 1.91
N VAL A 32 -8.27 -2.42 1.44
CA VAL A 32 -7.58 -1.12 1.46
C VAL A 32 -7.42 -0.71 2.93
N PRO A 33 -6.19 -0.45 3.41
CA PRO A 33 -6.00 0.02 4.78
C PRO A 33 -6.63 1.40 4.97
N GLU A 34 -7.33 1.61 6.10
CA GLU A 34 -7.94 2.91 6.46
C GLU A 34 -6.89 4.03 6.54
N LYS A 35 -5.69 3.69 7.03
CA LYS A 35 -4.51 4.56 7.03
C LYS A 35 -3.50 4.03 6.04
N ASN A 36 -3.63 4.42 4.78
CA ASN A 36 -2.68 4.05 3.73
C ASN A 36 -1.76 5.23 3.37
N CYS A 37 -0.55 4.95 2.88
CA CYS A 37 0.37 6.01 2.46
C CYS A 37 -0.20 6.91 1.35
N GLY A 38 -1.10 6.39 0.53
CA GLY A 38 -1.72 7.13 -0.57
C GLY A 38 -2.58 8.33 -0.16
N VAL A 39 -3.13 8.35 1.05
CA VAL A 39 -3.86 9.52 1.57
C VAL A 39 -2.98 10.39 2.47
N CYS A 40 -1.68 10.11 2.55
CA CYS A 40 -0.72 10.90 3.32
C CYS A 40 -0.23 12.11 2.51
N LYS A 41 -0.18 13.28 3.13
CA LYS A 41 0.35 14.52 2.54
C LYS A 41 1.82 14.43 2.11
N HIS A 42 2.57 13.51 2.72
CA HIS A 42 4.00 13.32 2.42
C HIS A 42 4.27 12.31 1.31
N PHE A 43 3.23 11.64 0.78
CA PHE A 43 3.39 10.71 -0.32
C PHE A 43 3.41 11.46 -1.66
N LEU A 44 4.40 11.13 -2.49
CA LEU A 44 4.58 11.67 -3.82
C LEU A 44 4.52 10.51 -4.81
N GLU A 45 3.46 10.44 -5.62
CA GLU A 45 3.37 9.42 -6.66
C GLU A 45 4.39 9.68 -7.77
N ASN A 46 4.99 8.63 -8.32
CA ASN A 46 5.92 8.77 -9.44
C ASN A 46 5.17 9.28 -10.69
N THR A 47 5.59 10.42 -11.22
CA THR A 47 4.95 11.09 -12.36
C THR A 47 4.87 10.23 -13.63
N TYR A 48 5.79 9.27 -13.79
CA TYR A 48 5.97 8.45 -14.99
C TYR A 48 5.31 7.07 -14.91
N ALA A 49 4.80 6.66 -13.75
CA ALA A 49 4.26 5.33 -13.55
C ALA A 49 2.90 5.39 -12.86
N SER A 50 1.85 4.92 -13.54
CA SER A 50 0.49 4.81 -12.97
C SER A 50 0.29 3.51 -12.19
N ASP A 51 1.38 2.91 -11.68
CA ASP A 51 1.37 1.64 -10.96
C ASP A 51 1.22 1.81 -9.44
N GLY A 52 0.99 3.05 -8.98
CA GLY A 52 0.82 3.38 -7.57
C GLY A 52 2.12 3.35 -6.76
N ARG A 53 3.29 3.35 -7.43
CA ARG A 53 4.58 3.54 -6.76
C ARG A 53 4.84 5.02 -6.53
N GLY A 54 5.37 5.32 -5.35
CA GLY A 54 5.75 6.68 -4.98
C GLY A 54 6.89 6.71 -3.98
N THR A 55 7.24 7.91 -3.56
CA THR A 55 8.23 8.18 -2.52
C THR A 55 7.60 8.95 -1.37
N CYS A 56 8.09 8.73 -0.16
CA CYS A 56 7.87 9.65 0.93
C CYS A 56 8.83 10.84 0.81
N SER A 57 8.32 12.06 0.95
CA SER A 57 9.15 13.27 1.01
C SER A 57 9.89 13.41 2.36
N LEU A 58 9.28 12.88 3.43
CA LEU A 58 9.75 13.00 4.80
C LEU A 58 10.68 11.83 5.19
N LEU A 59 10.18 10.59 5.06
CA LEU A 59 10.96 9.39 5.32
C LEU A 59 11.95 9.14 4.18
N LYS A 60 13.16 8.74 4.56
CA LYS A 60 14.27 8.51 3.65
C LYS A 60 14.56 7.03 3.48
N ASP A 61 15.36 6.72 2.48
CA ASP A 61 15.80 5.37 2.21
C ASP A 61 16.40 4.72 3.48
N GLY A 62 16.19 3.41 3.62
CA GLY A 62 16.46 2.70 4.89
C GLY A 62 15.38 2.85 5.98
N SER A 63 14.32 3.64 5.77
CA SER A 63 13.12 3.56 6.61
C SER A 63 12.34 2.27 6.32
N ASP A 64 11.70 1.71 7.35
CA ASP A 64 10.77 0.60 7.22
C ASP A 64 9.61 0.79 8.20
N ILE A 65 8.43 1.08 7.65
CA ILE A 65 7.20 1.25 8.44
C ILE A 65 6.47 -0.08 8.69
N THR A 66 6.85 -1.14 7.97
CA THR A 66 6.21 -2.46 8.07
C THR A 66 6.83 -3.33 9.16
N SER A 67 8.10 -3.06 9.51
CA SER A 67 8.82 -3.72 10.61
C SER A 67 8.22 -3.43 11.99
N ASP A 68 8.57 -4.28 12.95
CA ASP A 68 8.21 -4.11 14.36
C ASP A 68 9.48 -4.31 15.22
N PRO A 69 10.10 -3.24 15.76
CA PRO A 69 9.64 -1.85 15.75
C PRO A 69 9.85 -1.15 14.38
N PRO A 70 9.01 -0.16 14.03
CA PRO A 70 9.18 0.61 12.81
C PRO A 70 10.47 1.45 12.85
N VAL A 71 11.18 1.49 11.72
CA VAL A 71 12.45 2.20 11.57
C VAL A 71 12.22 3.46 10.75
N PHE A 72 12.58 4.61 11.31
CA PHE A 72 12.43 5.90 10.64
C PHE A 72 13.81 6.51 10.37
N ASN A 73 14.12 6.75 9.10
CA ASN A 73 15.30 7.48 8.67
C ASN A 73 14.86 8.84 8.11
N LEU A 74 15.42 9.93 8.65
CA LEU A 74 15.11 11.29 8.22
C LEU A 74 16.31 11.99 7.56
N GLU A 75 17.50 11.41 7.64
CA GLU A 75 18.76 12.09 7.32
C GLU A 75 19.28 11.81 5.91
N GLU A 76 18.83 10.72 5.29
CA GLU A 76 19.28 10.35 3.94
C GLU A 76 18.72 11.23 2.82
N LYS A 77 19.38 11.19 1.65
CA LYS A 77 19.03 12.04 0.50
C LYS A 77 17.87 11.47 -0.33
N ASN A 78 17.76 10.15 -0.40
CA ASN A 78 16.76 9.47 -1.22
C ASN A 78 15.46 9.31 -0.43
N GLY A 79 14.32 9.52 -1.09
CA GLY A 79 13.00 9.31 -0.48
C GLY A 79 12.69 7.83 -0.33
N TYR A 80 12.05 7.46 0.78
CA TYR A 80 11.62 6.08 1.03
C TYR A 80 10.59 5.65 -0.02
N MET A 81 10.89 4.60 -0.78
CA MET A 81 10.05 4.10 -1.88
C MET A 81 8.92 3.21 -1.36
N LEU A 82 7.66 3.57 -1.64
CA LEU A 82 6.46 2.87 -1.14
C LEU A 82 5.43 2.66 -2.25
N ARG A 83 4.37 1.93 -1.91
CA ARG A 83 3.13 1.86 -2.70
C ARG A 83 2.00 2.64 -2.05
N ILE A 84 1.05 3.09 -2.86
CA ILE A 84 -0.12 3.85 -2.44
C ILE A 84 -0.97 3.11 -1.37
N LEU A 85 -1.05 1.78 -1.45
CA LEU A 85 -1.83 0.92 -0.53
C LEU A 85 -1.00 0.40 0.65
N THR A 86 0.22 0.90 0.88
CA THR A 86 1.02 0.48 2.03
C THR A 86 0.35 0.93 3.31
N ASP A 87 0.20 0.04 4.28
CA ASP A 87 -0.36 0.38 5.59
C ASP A 87 0.58 1.33 6.34
N ALA A 88 0.05 2.49 6.70
CA ALA A 88 0.73 3.57 7.43
C ALA A 88 0.28 3.64 8.89
N SER A 89 -0.47 2.65 9.40
CA SER A 89 -0.97 2.59 10.78
C SER A 89 0.13 2.78 11.84
N LYS A 90 1.34 2.28 11.57
CA LYS A 90 2.52 2.36 12.44
C LYS A 90 3.35 3.63 12.25
N CYS A 91 3.06 4.46 11.25
CA CYS A 91 3.84 5.65 10.95
C CYS A 91 3.47 6.81 11.89
N THR A 92 4.45 7.33 12.62
CA THR A 92 4.25 8.47 13.53
C THR A 92 4.10 9.81 12.82
N TYR A 93 4.56 9.89 11.56
CA TYR A 93 4.54 11.12 10.74
C TYR A 93 3.40 11.12 9.72
N PHE A 94 2.38 10.29 9.92
CA PHE A 94 1.23 10.24 9.03
C PHE A 94 0.33 11.47 9.24
N GLU A 95 0.24 12.31 8.21
CA GLU A 95 -0.71 13.43 8.14
C GLU A 95 -1.64 13.17 6.96
N LYS A 96 -2.95 13.01 7.23
CA LYS A 96 -3.95 12.81 6.16
C LYS A 96 -4.02 14.08 5.32
N MET A 97 -3.90 13.93 4.01
CA MET A 97 -3.99 15.05 3.09
C MET A 97 -5.42 15.60 3.05
N GLU A 98 -5.53 16.92 2.99
CA GLU A 98 -6.79 17.61 2.76
C GLU A 98 -6.89 17.92 1.28
N PHE A 99 -7.84 17.30 0.58
CA PHE A 99 -8.16 17.67 -0.79
C PHE A 99 -8.93 18.98 -0.77
N ILE A 100 -8.25 20.04 -1.17
CA ILE A 100 -8.85 21.34 -1.42
C ILE A 100 -9.12 21.36 -2.92
N ASP A 101 -10.37 21.18 -3.35
CA ASP A 101 -10.80 21.26 -4.75
C ASP A 101 -11.14 22.73 -5.07
N HIS A 102 -10.12 23.56 -5.21
CA HIS A 102 -10.29 24.97 -5.57
C HIS A 102 -9.94 25.24 -7.04
N ASP A 103 -9.09 24.42 -7.68
CA ASP A 103 -8.69 24.59 -9.08
C ASP A 103 -8.34 23.27 -9.80
N GLY A 104 -8.61 23.20 -11.11
CA GLY A 104 -8.36 22.01 -11.94
C GLY A 104 -6.88 21.64 -12.12
N THR A 105 -5.97 22.56 -11.82
CA THR A 105 -4.52 22.31 -11.80
C THR A 105 -4.11 21.37 -10.67
N GLU A 106 -4.86 21.33 -9.58
CA GLU A 106 -4.63 20.44 -8.43
C GLU A 106 -4.79 18.97 -8.82
N CYS A 107 -5.62 18.65 -9.82
CA CYS A 107 -5.74 17.29 -10.35
C CYS A 107 -4.46 16.76 -11.03
N SER A 108 -3.55 17.66 -11.42
CA SER A 108 -2.30 17.33 -12.14
C SER A 108 -1.07 17.31 -11.23
N ASP A 109 -1.19 17.79 -9.98
CA ASP A 109 -0.09 17.76 -9.01
C ASP A 109 0.18 16.30 -8.59
N PRO A 110 1.45 15.82 -8.62
CA PRO A 110 1.82 14.51 -8.11
C PRO A 110 1.38 14.24 -6.67
N MET A 111 1.19 15.29 -5.87
CA MET A 111 0.69 15.22 -4.50
C MET A 111 -0.83 15.02 -4.42
N TYR A 112 -1.59 15.35 -5.48
CA TYR A 112 -3.07 15.38 -5.48
C TYR A 112 -3.71 14.60 -6.66
N ARG A 113 -3.08 13.50 -7.09
CA ARG A 113 -3.53 12.72 -8.26
C ARG A 113 -4.90 12.07 -8.05
N ARG A 114 -5.58 11.84 -9.19
CA ARG A 114 -6.93 11.24 -9.25
C ARG A 114 -7.04 9.85 -8.60
N SER A 115 -5.96 9.06 -8.59
CA SER A 115 -5.88 7.74 -7.96
C SER A 115 -6.10 7.82 -6.43
N MET A 116 -5.51 8.83 -5.79
CA MET A 116 -5.63 9.06 -4.34
C MET A 116 -7.05 9.47 -3.93
N ARG A 117 -7.79 10.15 -4.82
CA ARG A 117 -9.19 10.56 -4.58
C ARG A 117 -10.13 9.37 -4.37
N GLN A 118 -9.90 8.26 -5.08
CA GLN A 118 -10.71 7.04 -4.92
C GLN A 118 -10.54 6.35 -3.56
N LEU A 119 -9.46 6.67 -2.84
CA LEU A 119 -9.13 6.09 -1.55
C LEU A 119 -9.75 6.86 -0.37
N GLN A 120 -10.35 8.03 -0.60
CA GLN A 120 -10.88 8.89 0.45
C GLN A 120 -12.30 8.54 0.88
N ASP A 121 -13.12 8.05 -0.07
CA ASP A 121 -14.55 7.73 0.11
C ASP A 121 -14.81 6.32 0.68
N LYS A 122 -13.74 5.59 1.05
CA LYS A 122 -13.82 4.25 1.67
C LYS A 122 -13.50 4.33 3.15
#